data_AF-C7ZBH0-F1
#
_entry.id   AF-C7ZBH0-F1
#
_cell.length_a   1.000
_cell.length_b   1.000
_cell.length_c   1.000
_cell.angle_alpha   90.00
_cell.angle_beta   90.00
_cell.angle_gamma   90.00
#
_symmetry.space_group_name_H-M   'P 1'
#
loop_
_entity.id
_entity.type
_entity.pdbx_description
1 polymer ?
#
loop_
_entity_poly.entity_id
_entity_poly.type
_entity_poly.pdbx_seq_one_letter_code
_entity_poly.pdbx_strand_id
1 'polypeptide(L)'
;PFNTKMSTATIPPFYNFFFKYVDPLIALGGAYLNFFDPISAVTGMAPNSKYDPDQVFLFHQSGGLALAVAFISAVLPRHTTNVTTWRIIQFGLFLSD
;
A
#
# COMPACT_ATOMS: atom_id res chain seq x y z
N PRO A 1 12.64 -40.67 0.80
CA PRO A 1 12.54 -39.52 -0.13
C PRO A 1 11.15 -38.84 -0.03
N PHE A 2 11.07 -37.72 0.70
CA PHE A 2 9.84 -36.92 0.77
C PHE A 2 9.66 -36.18 -0.56
N ASN A 3 8.62 -36.55 -1.30
CA ASN A 3 8.23 -35.92 -2.55
C ASN A 3 7.50 -34.61 -2.22
N THR A 4 8.23 -33.50 -2.07
CA THR A 4 7.64 -32.17 -1.99
C THR A 4 7.08 -31.82 -3.36
N LYS A 5 5.76 -31.99 -3.51
CA LYS A 5 5.01 -31.34 -4.60
C LYS A 5 5.32 -29.85 -4.50
N MET A 6 6.19 -29.34 -5.38
CA MET A 6 6.30 -27.91 -5.64
C MET A 6 4.98 -27.51 -6.30
N SER A 7 3.96 -27.24 -5.47
CA SER A 7 2.83 -26.45 -5.89
C SER A 7 3.42 -25.15 -6.40
N THR A 8 3.37 -24.92 -7.71
CA THR A 8 3.56 -23.62 -8.33
C THR A 8 2.44 -22.73 -7.82
N ALA A 9 2.60 -22.25 -6.58
CA ALA A 9 1.72 -21.28 -5.96
C ALA A 9 1.69 -20.13 -6.95
N THR A 10 0.56 -19.95 -7.62
CA THR A 10 0.35 -18.91 -8.60
C THR A 10 -0.56 -17.90 -7.95
N ILE A 11 -0.19 -16.63 -8.01
CA ILE A 11 -1.04 -15.55 -7.47
C ILE A 11 -2.33 -15.56 -8.28
N PRO A 12 -3.51 -15.62 -7.65
CA PRO A 12 -4.76 -15.59 -8.40
C PRO A 12 -4.84 -14.32 -9.25
N PRO A 13 -5.37 -14.39 -10.48
CA PRO A 13 -5.28 -13.31 -11.46
C PRO A 13 -5.95 -12.01 -10.99
N PHE A 14 -7.03 -12.13 -10.21
CA PHE A 14 -7.68 -10.99 -9.58
C PHE A 14 -6.73 -10.23 -8.63
N TYR A 15 -6.09 -10.92 -7.68
CA TYR A 15 -5.15 -10.30 -6.75
C TYR A 15 -3.94 -9.74 -7.47
N ASN A 16 -3.45 -10.43 -8.51
CA ASN A 16 -2.36 -9.91 -9.32
C ASN A 16 -2.74 -8.57 -9.95
N PHE A 17 -3.92 -8.47 -10.57
CA PHE A 17 -4.39 -7.23 -11.17
C PHE A 17 -4.63 -6.12 -10.14
N PHE A 18 -5.36 -6.41 -9.07
CA PHE A 18 -5.70 -5.44 -8.04
C PHE A 18 -4.45 -4.83 -7.41
N PHE A 19 -3.55 -5.65 -6.87
CA PHE A 19 -2.36 -5.16 -6.16
C PHE A 19 -1.30 -4.54 -7.08
N LYS A 20 -1.34 -4.84 -8.39
CA LYS A 20 -0.39 -4.30 -9.37
C LYS A 20 -0.82 -2.97 -9.98
N TYR A 21 -2.12 -2.69 -10.03
CA TYR A 21 -2.69 -1.54 -10.74
C TYR A 21 -3.62 -0.69 -9.89
N VAL A 22 -4.50 -1.30 -9.08
CA VAL A 22 -5.52 -0.57 -8.31
C VAL A 22 -4.93 -0.05 -7.00
N ASP A 23 -4.29 -0.93 -6.24
CA ASP A 23 -3.63 -0.60 -4.97
C ASP A 23 -2.68 0.61 -5.05
N PRO A 24 -1.73 0.70 -6.01
CA PRO A 24 -0.85 1.86 -6.11
C PRO A 24 -1.59 3.15 -6.44
N LEU A 25 -2.73 3.11 -7.15
CA LEU A 25 -3.54 4.30 -7.42
C LEU A 25 -4.28 4.78 -6.17
N ILE A 26 -4.77 3.85 -5.36
CA ILE A 26 -5.40 4.17 -4.06
C ILE A 26 -4.36 4.80 -3.13
N ALA A 27 -3.16 4.21 -3.05
CA ALA A 27 -2.06 4.75 -2.25
C ALA A 27 -1.60 6.14 -2.71
N LEU A 28 -1.55 6.39 -4.04
CA LEU A 28 -1.32 7.74 -4.58
C LEU A 28 -2.43 8.72 -4.19
N GLY A 29 -3.70 8.27 -4.16
CA GLY A 29 -4.81 9.07 -3.66
C GLY A 29 -4.64 9.44 -2.18
N GLY A 30 -4.22 8.48 -1.34
CA GLY A 30 -3.88 8.72 0.07
C GLY A 30 -2.73 9.71 0.23
N ALA A 31 -1.68 9.60 -0.58
CA ALA A 31 -0.59 10.56 -0.61
C ALA A 31 -1.09 11.97 -1.00
N TYR A 32 -1.94 12.05 -2.02
CA TYR A 32 -2.52 13.32 -2.47
C TYR A 32 -3.32 13.99 -1.36
N LEU A 33 -4.22 13.26 -0.68
CA LEU A 33 -5.00 13.80 0.43
C LEU A 33 -4.09 14.29 1.55
N ASN A 34 -3.09 13.51 1.94
CA ASN A 34 -2.17 13.90 3.01
C ASN A 34 -1.30 15.13 2.68
N PHE A 35 -0.90 15.33 1.43
CA PHE A 35 -0.07 16.49 1.04
C PHE A 35 -0.88 17.73 0.67
N PHE A 36 -2.05 17.57 0.05
CA PHE A 36 -2.77 18.67 -0.60
C PHE A 36 -4.14 18.94 0.00
N ASP A 37 -4.75 17.98 0.71
CA ASP A 37 -6.04 18.15 1.38
C ASP A 37 -6.08 17.44 2.75
N PRO A 38 -5.28 17.91 3.72
CA PRO A 38 -5.14 17.25 5.02
C PRO A 38 -6.41 17.35 5.88
N ILE A 39 -7.31 18.29 5.56
CA ILE A 39 -8.63 18.38 6.20
C ILE A 39 -9.48 17.18 5.79
N SER A 40 -9.57 16.88 4.49
CA SER A 40 -10.27 15.68 4.04
C SER A 40 -9.59 14.41 4.54
N ALA A 41 -8.25 14.38 4.61
CA ALA A 41 -7.50 13.25 5.16
C ALA A 41 -7.86 12.98 6.64
N VAL A 42 -7.83 14.01 7.49
CA VAL A 42 -8.16 13.84 8.92
C VAL A 42 -9.63 13.46 9.10
N THR A 43 -10.55 14.06 8.34
CA THR A 43 -11.98 13.80 8.46
C THR A 43 -12.32 12.37 8.00
N GLY A 44 -11.60 11.86 6.99
CA GLY A 44 -11.75 10.49 6.50
C GLY A 44 -11.21 9.43 7.47
N MET A 45 -10.06 9.68 8.10
CA MET A 45 -9.44 8.73 9.04
C MET A 45 -10.01 8.82 10.46
N ALA A 46 -10.31 10.03 10.92
CA ALA A 46 -10.76 10.31 12.27
C ALA A 46 -11.84 11.42 12.23
N PRO A 47 -13.11 11.07 11.99
CA PRO A 47 -14.20 12.05 11.78
C PRO A 47 -14.41 13.04 12.93
N ASN A 48 -13.99 12.65 14.14
CA ASN A 48 -14.09 13.48 15.35
C ASN A 48 -12.86 14.36 15.60
N SER A 49 -11.78 14.16 14.87
CA SER A 49 -10.55 14.94 14.97
C SER A 49 -10.62 16.15 14.04
N LYS A 50 -9.99 17.25 14.45
CA LYS A 50 -9.83 18.45 13.63
C LYS A 50 -8.40 18.53 13.13
N TYR A 51 -8.23 19.04 11.92
CA TYR A 51 -6.91 19.32 11.38
C TYR A 51 -6.24 20.40 12.23
N ASP A 52 -5.03 20.11 12.69
CA ASP A 52 -4.17 21.04 13.40
C ASP A 52 -2.93 21.36 12.53
N PRO A 53 -2.74 22.62 12.08
CA PRO A 53 -1.57 23.02 11.30
C PRO A 53 -0.24 22.74 12.00
N ASP A 54 -0.19 22.78 13.34
CA ASP A 54 1.04 22.50 14.10
C ASP A 54 1.44 21.01 14.01
N GLN A 55 0.51 20.16 13.60
CA GLN A 55 0.69 18.72 13.40
C GLN A 55 0.83 18.33 11.92
N VAL A 56 1.06 19.30 11.02
CA VAL A 56 1.20 19.07 9.57
C VAL A 56 2.27 18.01 9.22
N PHE A 57 3.30 17.87 10.05
CA PHE A 57 4.35 16.88 9.84
C PHE A 57 3.81 15.43 9.85
N LEU A 58 2.75 15.14 10.61
CA LEU A 58 2.11 13.82 10.64
C LEU A 58 1.49 13.47 9.29
N PHE A 59 0.83 14.45 8.66
CA PHE A 59 0.26 14.29 7.33
C PHE A 59 1.36 14.12 6.28
N HIS A 60 2.45 14.89 6.35
CA HIS A 60 3.58 14.69 5.44
C HIS A 60 4.23 13.32 5.61
N GLN A 61 4.37 12.81 6.84
CA GLN A 61 4.89 11.47 7.10
C GLN A 61 3.95 10.40 6.55
N SER A 62 2.65 10.53 6.80
CA SER A 62 1.62 9.61 6.29
C SER A 62 1.56 9.62 4.76
N GLY A 63 1.62 10.80 4.13
CA GLY A 63 1.68 10.96 2.68
C GLY A 63 2.96 10.36 2.08
N GLY A 64 4.10 10.53 2.75
CA GLY A 64 5.37 9.91 2.35
C GLY A 64 5.32 8.38 2.42
N LEU A 65 4.69 7.83 3.47
CA LEU A 65 4.44 6.40 3.59
C LEU A 65 3.52 5.90 2.47
N ALA A 66 2.42 6.61 2.18
CA ALA A 66 1.51 6.25 1.10
C ALA A 66 2.20 6.28 -0.28
N LEU A 67 3.12 7.22 -0.53
CA LEU A 67 3.98 7.22 -1.73
C LEU A 67 4.91 6.00 -1.76
N ALA A 68 5.52 5.64 -0.64
CA ALA A 68 6.38 4.46 -0.56
C ALA A 68 5.59 3.18 -0.86
N VAL A 69 4.38 3.05 -0.32
CA VAL A 69 3.44 1.96 -0.63
C VAL A 69 3.13 1.95 -2.12
N ALA A 70 2.72 3.08 -2.69
CA ALA A 70 2.41 3.19 -4.11
C ALA A 70 3.59 2.75 -5.00
N PHE A 71 4.81 3.17 -4.66
CA PHE A 71 6.02 2.80 -5.37
C PHE A 71 6.30 1.29 -5.26
N ILE A 72 6.27 0.73 -4.05
CA ILE A 72 6.51 -0.70 -3.79
C ILE A 72 5.47 -1.56 -4.54
N SER A 73 4.18 -1.24 -4.42
CA SER A 73 3.07 -1.93 -5.09
C SER A 73 3.12 -1.80 -6.62
N ALA A 74 3.61 -0.69 -7.16
CA ALA A 74 3.79 -0.54 -8.59
C ALA A 74 5.04 -1.30 -9.09
N VAL A 75 6.17 -1.18 -8.41
CA VAL A 75 7.45 -1.67 -8.95
C VAL A 75 7.64 -3.16 -8.70
N LEU A 76 7.47 -3.64 -7.47
CA LEU A 76 7.83 -5.02 -7.12
C LEU A 76 7.06 -6.08 -7.91
N PRO A 77 5.71 -6.00 -8.08
CA PRO A 77 4.97 -6.97 -8.89
C PRO A 77 5.35 -7.00 -10.38
N ARG A 78 6.10 -5.99 -10.87
CA ARG A 78 6.63 -5.95 -12.24
C ARG A 78 8.03 -6.57 -12.36
N HIS A 79 8.76 -6.67 -11.25
CA HIS A 79 10.13 -7.18 -11.21
C HIS A 79 10.29 -8.56 -10.57
N THR A 80 9.32 -9.02 -9.76
CA THR A 80 9.33 -10.37 -9.18
C THR A 80 8.07 -11.16 -9.49
N THR A 81 8.25 -12.42 -9.87
CA THR A 81 7.18 -13.41 -10.03
C THR A 81 7.14 -14.41 -8.86
N ASN A 82 8.03 -14.25 -7.88
CA ASN A 82 8.11 -15.13 -6.72
C ASN A 82 6.95 -14.85 -5.75
N VAL A 83 6.12 -15.85 -5.53
CA VAL A 83 4.91 -15.73 -4.70
C VAL A 83 5.22 -15.58 -3.21
N THR A 84 6.33 -16.13 -2.73
CA THR A 84 6.78 -15.89 -1.35
C THR A 84 7.17 -14.43 -1.16
N THR A 85 7.97 -13.87 -2.08
CA THR A 85 8.33 -12.44 -2.06
C THR A 85 7.09 -11.56 -2.13
N TRP A 86 6.15 -11.86 -3.03
CA TRP A 86 4.89 -11.15 -3.14
C TRP A 86 4.11 -11.19 -1.81
N ARG A 87 3.97 -12.36 -1.18
CA ARG A 87 3.27 -12.50 0.11
C ARG A 87 3.93 -11.68 1.22
N ILE A 88 5.25 -11.69 1.32
CA ILE A 88 5.98 -10.92 2.34
C ILE A 88 5.73 -9.43 2.15
N ILE A 89 5.77 -8.94 0.91
CA ILE A 89 5.51 -7.53 0.61
C ILE A 89 4.06 -7.18 0.92
N GLN A 90 3.09 -7.97 0.46
CA GLN A 90 1.67 -7.73 0.75
C GLN A 90 1.39 -7.71 2.25
N PHE A 91 2.03 -8.60 3.01
CA PHE A 91 1.92 -8.60 4.46
C PHE A 91 2.58 -7.37 5.10
N GLY A 92 3.74 -6.94 4.60
CA GLY A 92 4.39 -5.71 5.05
C GLY A 92 3.57 -4.46 4.77
N LEU A 93 2.90 -4.39 3.62
CA LEU A 93 1.97 -3.32 3.27
C LEU A 93 0.72 -3.36 4.16
N PHE A 94 0.18 -4.55 4.42
CA PHE A 94 -0.94 -4.74 5.34
C PHE A 94 -0.63 -4.33 6.78
N LEU A 95 0.61 -4.49 7.25
CA LEU A 95 1.01 -4.02 8.58
C LEU A 95 1.15 -2.49 8.68
N SER A 96 1.32 -1.81 7.54
CA SER A 96 1.49 -0.37 7.48
C SER A 96 0.18 0.40 7.55
N ASP A 97 -0.91 -0.23 7.13
CA ASP A 97 -2.27 0.32 7.06
C ASP A 97 -3.02 0.02 8.37
#